data_AF-A0A9D5WL15-F1
#
_entry.id   AF-A0A9D5WL15-F1
#
_cell.length_a   1.000
_cell.length_b   1.000
_cell.length_c   1.000
_cell.angle_alpha   90.00
_cell.angle_beta   90.00
_cell.angle_gamma   90.00
#
_symmetry.space_group_name_H-M   'P 1'
#
loop_
_entity.id
_entity.type
_entity.pdbx_description
1 polymer ?
#
loop_
_entity_poly.entity_id
_entity_poly.type
_entity_poly.pdbx_seq_one_letter_code
_entity_poly.pdbx_strand_id
1 'polypeptide(L)' 'MNCTFTVRWSDEKNKPHAKTYATEADAKRAKKWLLEHGVRSVDIAVKINNKPAGSLQDSEK' A
#
# COMPACT_ATOMS: atom_id res chain seq x y z
N MET A 1 -7.60 12.39 -11.10
CA MET A 1 -7.65 11.30 -10.11
C MET A 1 -6.70 11.64 -8.97
N ASN A 2 -7.20 11.93 -7.76
CA ASN A 2 -6.37 12.10 -6.56
C ASN A 2 -6.31 10.77 -5.81
N CYS A 3 -5.37 9.91 -6.20
CA CYS A 3 -5.15 8.62 -5.54
C CYS A 3 -3.93 8.74 -4.64
N THR A 4 -4.08 8.43 -3.36
CA THR A 4 -2.96 8.34 -2.42
C THR A 4 -2.76 6.89 -2.01
N PHE A 5 -1.51 6.46 -1.96
CA PHE A 5 -1.12 5.08 -1.67
C PHE A 5 -0.37 5.08 -0.36
N THR A 6 -0.97 4.54 0.70
CA THR A 6 -0.31 4.40 1.99
C THR A 6 0.22 2.98 2.13
N VAL A 7 1.53 2.85 2.05
CA VAL A 7 2.23 1.58 2.31
C VAL A 7 2.45 1.49 3.80
N ARG A 8 1.96 0.42 4.43
CA ARG A 8 2.13 0.10 5.84
C ARG A 8 2.92 -1.18 5.94
N TRP A 9 3.88 -1.24 6.84
CA TRP A 9 4.69 -2.44 7.00
C TRP A 9 5.18 -2.58 8.42
N SER A 10 5.57 -3.80 8.80
CA SER A 10 6.15 -4.08 10.10
C SER A 10 7.57 -4.57 9.95
N ASP A 11 8.54 -3.78 10.41
CA ASP A 11 9.95 -4.16 10.42
C ASP A 11 10.21 -5.40 11.33
N GLU A 12 11.40 -5.99 11.25
CA GLU A 12 11.78 -7.19 12.04
C GLU A 12 11.53 -7.06 13.55
N LYS A 13 11.54 -5.83 14.08
CA LYS A 13 11.23 -5.53 15.48
C LYS A 13 9.72 -5.41 15.77
N ASN A 14 8.86 -5.88 14.87
CA ASN A 14 7.39 -5.71 14.91
C ASN A 14 6.94 -4.25 15.08
N LYS A 15 7.76 -3.29 14.63
CA LYS A 15 7.40 -1.87 14.68
C LYS A 15 6.55 -1.53 13.46
N PRO A 16 5.34 -0.98 13.63
CA PRO A 16 4.52 -0.58 12.52
C PRO A 16 5.04 0.73 11.93
N HIS A 17 5.24 0.74 10.62
CA HIS A 17 5.61 1.89 9.81
C HIS A 17 4.52 2.15 8.78
N ALA A 18 4.35 3.41 8.41
CA ALA A 18 3.42 3.83 7.38
C ALA A 18 4.00 5.01 6.60
N LYS A 19 3.89 4.96 5.27
CA LYS A 19 4.32 6.03 4.38
C LYS A 19 3.32 6.22 3.26
N THR A 20 2.94 7.48 3.04
CA THR A 20 1.99 7.86 1.99
C THR A 20 2.73 8.32 0.76
N TYR A 21 2.30 7.82 -0.38
CA TYR A 21 2.81 8.12 -1.71
C TYR A 21 1.69 8.71 -2.57
N ALA A 22 2.03 9.61 -3.47
CA ALA A 22 1.08 10.23 -4.39
C ALA A 22 0.85 9.40 -5.66
N THR A 23 1.74 8.43 -5.96
CA THR A 23 1.67 7.62 -7.17
C THR A 23 1.73 6.13 -6.86
N GLU A 24 1.11 5.32 -7.72
CA GLU A 24 1.17 3.86 -7.62
C GLU A 24 2.60 3.34 -7.83
N ALA A 25 3.34 3.97 -8.75
CA ALA A 25 4.70 3.57 -9.08
C ALA A 25 5.62 3.68 -7.86
N ASP A 26 5.50 4.74 -7.08
CA ASP A 26 6.26 4.91 -5.84
C ASP A 26 5.85 3.88 -4.77
N ALA A 27 4.55 3.59 -4.63
CA ALA A 27 4.07 2.57 -3.71
C ALA A 27 4.55 1.15 -4.08
N LYS A 28 4.56 0.82 -5.38
CA LYS A 28 5.10 -0.46 -5.89
C LYS A 28 6.61 -0.57 -5.64
N ARG A 29 7.37 0.51 -5.87
CA ARG A 29 8.81 0.57 -5.54
C ARG A 29 9.04 0.39 -4.05
N ALA A 30 8.24 1.03 -3.22
CA ALA A 30 8.33 0.90 -1.77
C ALA A 30 8.07 -0.55 -1.31
N LYS A 31 7.00 -1.20 -1.79
CA LYS A 31 6.75 -2.62 -1.48
C LYS A 31 7.90 -3.53 -1.91
N LYS A 32 8.45 -3.32 -3.11
CA LYS A 32 9.61 -4.10 -3.58
C LYS A 32 10.80 -3.92 -2.63
N TRP A 33 11.12 -2.67 -2.29
CA TRP A 33 12.20 -2.34 -1.36
C TRP A 33 11.99 -3.01 0.01
N LEU A 34 10.76 -3.00 0.54
CA LEU A 34 10.42 -3.63 1.82
C LEU A 34 10.58 -5.16 1.80
N LEU A 35 10.17 -5.81 0.71
CA LEU A 35 10.37 -7.25 0.53
C LEU A 35 11.87 -7.61 0.44
N GLU A 36 12.67 -6.79 -0.27
CA GLU A 36 14.13 -6.96 -0.34
C GLU A 36 14.80 -6.73 1.03
N HIS A 37 14.24 -5.87 1.86
CA HIS A 37 14.71 -5.60 3.22
C HIS A 37 14.29 -6.68 4.24
N GLY A 38 13.60 -7.74 3.82
CA GLY A 38 13.17 -8.84 4.69
C GLY A 38 11.87 -8.57 5.46
N VAL A 39 11.14 -7.50 5.12
CA VAL A 39 9.84 -7.20 5.75
C VAL A 39 8.78 -8.18 5.25
N ARG A 40 8.27 -9.01 6.15
CA ARG A 40 7.31 -10.08 5.82
C ARG A 40 5.86 -9.62 5.76
N SER A 41 5.51 -8.56 6.48
CA SER A 41 4.16 -8.00 6.51
C SER A 41 4.17 -6.60 5.90
N VAL A 42 3.80 -6.51 4.62
CA VAL A 42 3.63 -5.26 3.89
C VAL A 42 2.20 -5.19 3.37
N ASP A 43 1.47 -4.17 3.80
CA ASP A 43 0.11 -3.83 3.37
C ASP A 43 0.15 -2.54 2.53
N ILE A 44 -0.57 -2.50 1.41
CA ILE A 44 -0.72 -1.28 0.60
C ILE A 44 -2.18 -0.86 0.64
N ALA A 45 -2.48 0.19 1.40
CA ALA A 45 -3.77 0.84 1.38
C ALA A 45 -3.82 1.87 0.25
N VAL A 46 -4.76 1.72 -0.69
CA VAL A 46 -4.99 2.71 -1.74
C VAL A 46 -6.23 3.52 -1.40
N LYS A 47 -6.06 4.83 -1.23
CA LYS A 47 -7.14 5.79 -1.01
C LYS A 47 -7.37 6.60 -2.27
N ILE A 48 -8.38 6.22 -3.02
CA ILE A 48 -8.86 6.97 -4.17
C ILE A 48 -9.91 7.96 -3.64
N ASN A 49 -9.62 9.26 -3.69
CA ASN A 49 -10.54 10.28 -3.15
C ASN A 49 -11.68 10.57 -4.14
N ASN A 50 -12.51 9.57 -4.41
CA ASN A 50 -13.83 9.71 -5.03
C ASN A 50 -14.81 8.90 -4.17
N LYS A 51 -15.72 9.55 -3.45
CA LYS A 51 -16.81 8.90 -2.68
C LYS A 51 -17.48 7.76 -3.50
N PRO A 52 -18.22 6.82 -2.86
CA PRO A 52 -17.88 5.89 -1.78
C PRO A 52 -17.43 4.52 -2.33
N ALA A 53 -16.90 3.67 -1.45
CA ALA A 53 -16.48 2.28 -1.71
C ALA A 53 -17.68 1.35 -2.04
N GLY A 54 -18.29 1.53 -3.22
CA GLY A 54 -19.42 0.72 -3.70
C GLY A 54 -19.09 -0.24 -4.83
N SER A 55 -17.85 -0.32 -5.31
CA SER A 55 -17.55 -1.04 -6.56
C SER A 55 -16.15 -1.66 -6.61
N LEU A 56 -15.61 -2.11 -5.47
CA LEU A 56 -14.56 -3.13 -5.51
C LEU A 56 -15.24 -4.48 -5.67
N GLN A 57 -15.76 -4.75 -6.88
CA GLN A 57 -16.21 -6.08 -7.24
C GLN A 57 -14.95 -6.90 -7.54
N ASP A 58 -14.59 -7.72 -6.55
CA ASP A 58 -13.57 -8.74 -6.66
C ASP A 58 -13.87 -9.59 -7.90
N SER A 59 -13.05 -9.43 -8.94
CA SER A 59 -13.13 -10.26 -10.14
C SER A 59 -12.16 -11.42 -9.95
N GLU A 60 -12.51 -12.33 -9.04
CA GLU A 60 -12.03 -13.72 -9.13
C GLU A 60 -12.64 -14.33 -10.39
N LYS A 61 -11.78 -14.79 -11.31
CA LYS A 61 -12.15 -15.60 -12.46
C LYS A 61 -11.43 -16.94 -12.36
#